data_AF-A0A9P7W1Q1-F1
#
_entry.id   AF-A0A9P7W1Q1-F1
#
_cell.length_a   1.000
_cell.length_b   1.000
_cell.length_c   1.000
_cell.angle_alpha   90.00
_cell.angle_beta   90.00
_cell.angle_gamma   90.00
#
_symmetry.space_group_name_H-M   'P 1'
#
loop_
_entity.id
_entity.type
_entity.pdbx_description
1 polymer ?
#
loop_
_entity_poly.entity_id
_entity_poly.type
_entity_poly.pdbx_seq_one_letter_code
_entity_poly.pdbx_strand_id
1 'polypeptide(L)'
;MDELLKSNNPPLPAERIQLKGVIGEGHGFLAGLRERRTQTGAALEALLDEERRVERLIESCKTILCPIRTISDNIVHKIFFIYHFEAVVVREEESLNGQFVPLVLSQVCRDWRATALSTSQLWSFIRLDFDVYRNEEA
;
A
#
# COMPACT_ATOMS: atom_id res chain seq x y z
N MET A 1 -23.59 -28.93 46.19
CA MET A 1 -22.30 -28.75 45.48
C MET A 1 -21.34 -27.90 46.32
N ASP A 2 -21.73 -26.71 46.77
CA ASP A 2 -20.88 -25.83 47.62
C ASP A 2 -20.41 -26.44 48.94
N GLU A 3 -21.22 -27.28 49.60
CA GLU A 3 -20.79 -27.99 50.82
C GLU A 3 -19.79 -29.12 50.52
N LEU A 4 -19.95 -29.83 49.40
CA LEU A 4 -19.00 -30.85 48.93
C LEU A 4 -17.67 -30.23 48.50
N LEU A 5 -17.66 -28.97 48.05
CA LEU A 5 -16.43 -28.24 47.74
C LEU A 5 -15.68 -27.78 49.01
N LYS A 6 -16.35 -27.77 50.17
CA LYS A 6 -15.80 -27.34 51.47
C LYS A 6 -15.44 -28.52 52.39
N SER A 7 -15.64 -29.77 51.95
CA SER A 7 -15.43 -30.98 52.73
C SER A 7 -14.69 -32.05 51.92
N ASN A 8 -13.82 -32.81 52.58
CA ASN A 8 -13.12 -33.95 51.96
C ASN A 8 -13.95 -35.26 51.97
N ASN A 9 -15.20 -35.22 52.42
CA ASN A 9 -16.06 -36.40 52.41
C ASN A 9 -16.41 -36.80 50.96
N PRO A 10 -16.39 -38.11 50.63
CA PRO A 10 -16.76 -38.55 49.29
C PRO A 10 -18.24 -38.27 49.02
N PRO A 11 -18.60 -37.84 47.80
CA PRO A 11 -20.00 -37.61 47.44
C PRO A 11 -20.78 -38.91 47.43
N LEU A 12 -22.06 -38.82 47.81
CA LEU A 12 -23.00 -39.92 47.78
C LEU A 12 -23.17 -40.46 46.36
N PRO A 13 -23.57 -41.73 46.18
CA PRO A 13 -23.75 -42.32 44.85
C PRO A 13 -24.68 -41.52 43.94
N ALA A 14 -25.78 -40.97 44.47
CA ALA A 14 -26.73 -40.14 43.73
C ALA A 14 -26.12 -38.79 43.31
N GLU A 15 -25.35 -38.14 44.19
CA GLU A 15 -24.63 -36.91 43.88
C GLU A 15 -23.58 -37.13 42.80
N ARG A 16 -22.89 -38.28 42.84
CA ARG A 16 -21.92 -38.66 41.80
C ARG A 16 -22.57 -38.84 40.43
N ILE A 17 -23.78 -39.38 40.36
CA ILE A 17 -24.54 -39.52 39.10
C ILE A 17 -24.92 -38.12 38.58
N GLN A 18 -25.46 -37.25 39.43
CA GLN A 18 -25.81 -35.89 39.05
C GLN A 18 -24.60 -35.08 38.58
N LEU A 19 -23.47 -35.14 39.30
CA LEU A 19 -22.23 -34.46 38.92
C LEU A 19 -21.70 -34.93 37.57
N LYS A 20 -21.75 -36.24 37.29
CA LYS A 20 -21.38 -36.78 35.98
C LYS A 20 -22.32 -36.30 34.86
N GLY A 21 -23.62 -36.19 35.14
CA GLY A 21 -24.60 -35.61 34.22
C GLY A 21 -24.25 -34.16 33.86
N VAL A 22 -24.04 -33.31 34.88
CA VAL A 22 -23.64 -31.91 34.71
C VAL A 22 -22.34 -31.77 33.92
N ILE A 23 -21.35 -32.64 34.18
CA ILE A 23 -20.09 -32.66 33.42
C ILE A 23 -20.34 -33.02 31.94
N GLY A 24 -21.20 -34.01 31.66
CA GLY A 24 -21.57 -34.41 30.30
C GLY A 24 -22.26 -33.28 29.54
N GLU A 25 -23.27 -32.66 30.14
CA GLU A 25 -23.99 -31.51 29.59
C GLU A 25 -23.06 -30.32 29.36
N GLY A 26 -22.19 -30.03 30.34
CA GLY A 26 -21.20 -28.97 30.26
C GLY A 26 -20.22 -29.17 29.10
N HIS A 27 -19.74 -30.40 28.87
CA HIS A 27 -18.90 -30.71 27.71
C HIS A 27 -19.63 -30.50 26.38
N GLY A 28 -20.90 -30.93 26.28
CA GLY A 28 -21.70 -30.72 25.08
C GLY A 28 -21.91 -29.24 24.77
N PHE A 29 -22.22 -28.44 25.79
CA PHE A 29 -22.38 -26.99 25.64
C PHE A 29 -21.07 -26.30 25.23
N LEU A 30 -19.95 -26.66 25.88
CA LEU A 30 -18.63 -26.12 25.53
C LEU A 30 -18.21 -26.47 24.10
N ALA A 31 -18.52 -27.67 23.62
CA ALA A 31 -18.26 -28.06 22.23
C ALA A 31 -19.05 -27.15 21.26
N GLY A 32 -20.34 -26.92 21.53
CA GLY A 32 -21.17 -26.02 20.73
C GLY A 32 -20.66 -24.57 20.70
N LEU A 33 -20.19 -24.05 21.84
CA LEU A 33 -19.60 -22.72 21.91
C LEU A 33 -18.27 -22.62 21.13
N ARG A 34 -17.45 -23.66 21.19
CA ARG A 34 -16.17 -23.71 20.43
C ARG A 34 -16.43 -23.75 18.94
N GLU A 35 -17.40 -24.54 18.50
CA GLU A 35 -17.79 -24.61 17.09
C GLU A 35 -18.35 -23.27 16.57
N ARG A 36 -19.19 -22.59 17.36
CA ARG A 36 -19.65 -21.25 16.99
C ARG A 36 -18.50 -20.25 16.89
N ARG A 37 -17.52 -20.35 17.80
CA ARG A 37 -16.33 -19.48 17.76
C ARG A 37 -15.49 -19.72 16.51
N THR A 38 -15.27 -20.98 16.12
CA THR A 38 -14.52 -21.31 14.90
C THR A 38 -15.26 -20.82 13.66
N GLN A 39 -16.57 -21.02 13.58
CA GLN A 39 -17.40 -20.55 12.47
C GLN A 39 -17.39 -19.01 12.35
N THR A 40 -17.58 -18.29 13.46
CA THR A 40 -17.52 -16.82 13.45
C THR A 40 -16.11 -16.33 13.11
N GLY A 41 -15.06 -16.98 13.60
CA GLY A 41 -13.68 -16.66 13.25
C GLY A 41 -13.41 -16.80 11.75
N ALA A 42 -13.86 -17.90 11.14
CA ALA A 42 -13.71 -18.13 9.70
C ALA A 42 -14.49 -17.10 8.87
N ALA A 43 -15.71 -16.74 9.29
CA ALA A 43 -16.50 -15.71 8.61
C ALA A 43 -15.84 -14.32 8.70
N LEU A 44 -15.23 -14.00 9.85
CA LEU A 44 -14.50 -12.75 10.03
C LEU A 44 -13.27 -12.68 9.11
N GLU A 45 -12.47 -13.74 9.04
CA GLU A 45 -11.30 -13.79 8.15
C GLU A 45 -11.71 -13.62 6.67
N ALA A 46 -12.80 -14.27 6.25
CA ALA A 46 -13.31 -14.12 4.89
C ALA A 46 -13.71 -12.66 4.58
N LEU A 47 -14.31 -11.96 5.54
CA LEU A 47 -14.66 -10.54 5.36
C LEU A 47 -13.43 -9.64 5.30
N LEU A 48 -12.41 -9.89 6.13
CA LEU A 48 -11.15 -9.14 6.11
C LEU A 48 -10.40 -9.32 4.79
N ASP A 49 -10.39 -10.53 4.23
CA ASP A 49 -9.77 -10.79 2.93
C ASP A 49 -10.51 -10.08 1.79
N GLU A 50 -11.83 -10.04 1.86
CA GLU A 50 -12.66 -9.32 0.89
C GLU A 50 -12.44 -7.80 0.99
N GLU A 51 -12.36 -7.25 2.20
CA GLU A 51 -12.02 -5.85 2.44
C GLU A 51 -10.68 -5.48 1.78
N ARG A 52 -9.61 -6.24 2.07
CA ARG A 52 -8.28 -6.05 1.44
C ARG A 52 -8.33 -6.16 -0.08
N ARG A 53 -9.20 -7.01 -0.63
CA ARG A 53 -9.37 -7.16 -2.08
C ARG A 53 -9.99 -5.91 -2.69
N VAL A 54 -11.03 -5.39 -2.05
CA VAL A 54 -11.73 -4.17 -2.48
C VAL A 54 -10.82 -2.95 -2.37
N GLU A 55 -10.05 -2.81 -1.29
CA GLU A 55 -9.08 -1.72 -1.13
C GLU A 55 -8.04 -1.71 -2.27
N ARG A 56 -7.47 -2.87 -2.60
CA ARG A 56 -6.52 -3.00 -3.73
C ARG A 56 -7.15 -2.62 -5.07
N LEU A 57 -8.42 -2.97 -5.28
CA LEU A 57 -9.15 -2.60 -6.49
C LEU A 57 -9.34 -1.08 -6.56
N ILE A 58 -9.76 -0.45 -5.45
CA ILE A 58 -9.93 1.01 -5.37
C ILE A 58 -8.61 1.72 -5.68
N GLU A 59 -7.51 1.26 -5.11
CA GLU A 59 -6.21 1.89 -5.33
C GLU A 59 -5.72 1.71 -6.78
N SER A 60 -6.01 0.56 -7.39
CA SER A 60 -5.76 0.33 -8.82
C SER A 60 -6.58 1.29 -9.69
N CYS A 61 -7.86 1.48 -9.38
CA CYS A 61 -8.73 2.43 -10.07
C CYS A 61 -8.22 3.88 -9.92
N LYS A 62 -7.84 4.31 -8.71
CA LYS A 62 -7.23 5.63 -8.49
C LYS A 62 -5.97 5.83 -9.33
N THR A 63 -5.10 4.81 -9.39
CA THR A 63 -3.89 4.84 -10.20
C THR A 63 -4.21 4.95 -11.71
N ILE A 64 -5.27 4.29 -12.17
CA ILE A 64 -5.73 4.38 -13.57
C ILE A 64 -6.32 5.76 -13.87
N LEU A 65 -7.13 6.29 -12.95
CA LEU A 65 -7.77 7.59 -13.06
C LEU A 65 -6.84 8.77 -12.72
N CYS A 66 -5.58 8.48 -12.37
CA CYS A 66 -4.60 9.50 -12.02
C CYS A 66 -4.52 10.54 -13.15
N PRO A 67 -4.63 11.84 -12.86
CA PRO A 67 -4.68 12.90 -13.88
C PRO A 67 -3.55 12.81 -14.89
N ILE A 68 -2.37 12.36 -14.48
CA ILE A 68 -1.21 12.25 -15.36
C ILE A 68 -1.40 11.27 -16.53
N ARG A 69 -2.35 10.34 -16.43
CA ARG A 69 -2.73 9.39 -17.49
C ARG A 69 -3.86 9.91 -18.39
N THR A 70 -4.51 11.01 -18.01
CA THR A 70 -5.62 11.63 -18.75
C THR A 70 -5.27 13.00 -19.32
N ILE A 71 -4.13 13.58 -18.91
CA ILE A 71 -3.56 14.78 -19.51
C ILE A 71 -3.20 14.48 -20.97
N SER A 72 -3.86 15.17 -21.89
CA SER A 72 -3.53 15.10 -23.33
C SER A 72 -2.11 15.61 -23.60
N ASP A 73 -1.46 15.10 -24.64
CA ASP A 73 -0.12 15.54 -25.08
C ASP A 73 -0.01 17.06 -25.24
N ASN A 74 -1.08 17.74 -25.65
CA ASN A 74 -1.11 19.20 -25.77
C ASN A 74 -0.86 19.94 -24.44
N ILE A 75 -1.33 19.38 -23.33
CA ILE A 75 -1.13 19.97 -22.00
C ILE A 75 0.29 19.64 -21.52
N VAL A 76 0.81 18.43 -21.78
CA VAL A 76 2.21 18.06 -21.50
C VAL A 76 3.16 19.02 -22.24
N HIS A 77 2.94 19.26 -23.52
CA HIS A 77 3.72 20.22 -24.30
C HIS A 77 3.63 21.64 -23.74
N LYS A 78 2.45 22.09 -23.27
CA LYS A 78 2.30 23.40 -22.63
C LYS A 78 3.08 23.49 -21.33
N ILE A 79 3.04 22.47 -20.49
CA ILE A 79 3.85 22.38 -19.26
C ILE A 79 5.33 22.50 -19.63
N PHE A 80 5.77 21.73 -20.61
CA PHE A 80 7.15 21.72 -21.07
C PHE A 80 7.59 23.10 -21.60
N PHE A 81 6.71 23.77 -22.35
CA PHE A 81 6.98 25.11 -22.87
C PHE A 81 7.06 26.19 -21.78
N ILE A 82 6.19 26.14 -20.77
CA ILE A 82 6.23 27.06 -19.62
C ILE A 82 7.57 26.94 -18.91
N TYR A 83 7.98 25.71 -18.56
CA TYR A 83 9.24 25.47 -17.87
C TYR A 83 10.47 25.77 -18.73
N HIS A 84 10.41 25.54 -20.05
CA HIS A 84 11.48 25.93 -20.96
C HIS A 84 11.69 27.44 -20.96
N PHE A 85 10.60 28.22 -21.04
CA PHE A 85 10.67 29.67 -21.05
C PHE A 85 11.22 30.24 -19.73
N GLU A 86 10.86 29.65 -18.60
CA GLU A 86 11.42 30.02 -17.29
C GLU A 86 12.90 29.64 -17.16
N ALA A 87 13.30 28.44 -17.61
CA ALA A 87 14.69 27.97 -17.56
C ALA A 87 15.64 28.77 -18.47
N VAL A 88 15.13 29.31 -19.59
CA VAL A 88 15.85 30.21 -20.50
C VAL A 88 16.35 31.49 -19.81
N VAL A 89 15.76 31.87 -18.67
CA VAL A 89 16.17 33.03 -17.87
C VAL A 89 17.34 32.70 -16.93
N VAL A 90 17.55 31.43 -16.58
CA VAL A 90 18.57 30.95 -15.64
C VAL A 90 19.54 29.99 -16.35
N ARG A 91 20.34 30.49 -17.30
CA ARG A 91 21.29 29.68 -18.10
C ARG A 91 22.66 29.50 -17.45
N GLU A 92 22.76 29.69 -16.14
CA GLU A 92 24.05 29.63 -15.45
C GLU A 92 24.38 28.24 -14.89
N GLU A 93 23.36 27.40 -14.65
CA GLU A 93 23.54 26.12 -13.96
C GLU A 93 23.86 24.93 -14.89
N GLU A 94 24.59 23.95 -14.34
CA GLU A 94 24.94 22.69 -14.99
C GLU A 94 23.70 21.82 -15.21
N SER A 95 23.54 21.28 -16.43
CA SER A 95 22.37 20.50 -16.81
C SER A 95 22.29 19.10 -16.20
N LEU A 96 23.34 18.63 -15.49
CA LEU A 96 23.34 17.31 -14.83
C LEU A 96 23.12 17.40 -13.32
N ASN A 97 22.89 18.59 -12.76
CA ASN A 97 22.69 18.83 -11.32
C ASN A 97 21.37 18.26 -10.74
N GLY A 98 20.62 17.48 -11.52
CA GLY A 98 19.32 16.90 -11.13
C GLY A 98 18.14 17.88 -11.18
N GLN A 99 18.36 19.17 -11.43
CA GLN A 99 17.32 20.19 -11.52
C GLN A 99 17.01 20.59 -12.97
N PHE A 100 17.78 20.07 -13.93
CA PHE A 100 17.55 20.34 -15.35
C PHE A 100 16.19 19.81 -15.79
N VAL A 101 15.30 20.76 -16.08
CA VAL A 101 13.87 20.51 -16.26
C VAL A 101 13.57 19.46 -17.34
N PRO A 102 14.22 19.44 -18.52
CA PRO A 102 14.00 18.38 -19.51
C PRO A 102 14.30 16.97 -18.97
N LEU A 103 15.34 16.81 -18.13
CA LEU A 103 15.64 15.53 -17.50
C LEU A 103 14.61 15.18 -16.42
N VAL A 104 14.23 16.13 -15.57
CA VAL A 104 13.21 15.92 -14.51
C VAL A 104 11.87 15.50 -15.12
N LEU A 105 11.40 16.21 -16.14
CA LEU A 105 10.14 15.93 -16.82
C LEU A 105 10.18 14.57 -17.54
N SER A 106 11.34 14.16 -18.04
CA SER A 106 11.54 12.85 -18.69
C SER A 106 11.50 11.66 -17.72
N GLN A 107 11.49 11.89 -16.39
CA GLN A 107 11.39 10.83 -15.38
C GLN A 107 9.97 10.58 -14.86
N VAL A 108 8.99 11.38 -15.28
CA VAL A 108 7.62 11.30 -14.76
C VAL A 108 6.90 10.02 -15.22
N CYS A 109 6.86 9.78 -16.54
CA CYS A 109 6.33 8.54 -17.11
C CYS A 109 6.90 8.31 -18.52
N ARG A 110 6.59 7.14 -19.13
CA ARG A 110 7.05 6.80 -20.48
C ARG A 110 6.56 7.79 -21.54
N ASP A 111 5.33 8.26 -21.42
CA ASP A 111 4.73 9.17 -22.40
C ASP A 111 5.34 10.57 -22.31
N TRP A 112 5.55 11.08 -21.08
CA TRP A 112 6.26 12.35 -20.86
C TRP A 112 7.69 12.29 -21.38
N ARG A 113 8.39 11.16 -21.21
CA ARG A 113 9.71 10.93 -21.79
C ARG A 113 9.68 10.95 -23.31
N ALA A 114 8.71 10.27 -23.94
CA ALA A 114 8.57 10.28 -25.39
C ALA A 114 8.30 11.70 -25.92
N THR A 115 7.38 12.42 -25.27
CA THR A 115 7.08 13.83 -25.58
C THR A 115 8.31 14.71 -25.41
N ALA A 116 9.09 14.53 -24.34
CA ALA A 116 10.28 15.34 -24.06
C ALA A 116 11.33 15.13 -25.14
N LEU A 117 11.60 13.88 -25.51
CA LEU A 117 12.54 13.53 -26.57
C LEU A 117 12.09 14.03 -27.95
N SER A 118 10.77 14.05 -28.22
CA SER A 118 10.23 14.58 -29.48
C SER A 118 10.21 16.12 -29.55
N THR A 119 10.28 16.80 -28.40
CA THR A 119 10.27 18.26 -28.30
C THR A 119 11.69 18.80 -28.34
N SER A 120 12.28 18.91 -29.53
CA SER A 120 13.68 19.34 -29.73
C SER A 120 14.03 20.69 -29.08
N GLN A 121 13.06 21.61 -28.97
CA GLN A 121 13.25 22.92 -28.33
C GLN A 121 13.68 22.81 -26.86
N LEU A 122 13.21 21.79 -26.14
CA LEU A 122 13.61 21.55 -24.75
C LEU A 122 15.11 21.28 -24.58
N TRP A 123 15.72 20.69 -25.60
CA TRP A 123 17.12 20.27 -25.61
C TRP A 123 18.02 21.23 -26.40
N SER A 124 17.49 22.39 -26.77
CA SER A 124 18.23 23.40 -27.54
C SER A 124 19.45 23.97 -26.82
N PHE A 125 19.54 23.77 -25.50
CA PHE A 125 20.68 24.19 -24.68
C PHE A 125 20.96 23.14 -23.59
N ILE A 126 22.21 22.65 -23.56
CA ILE A 126 22.72 21.73 -22.53
C ILE A 126 24.08 22.27 -22.11
N ARG A 127 24.28 22.44 -20.80
CA ARG A 127 25.55 22.89 -20.21
C ARG A 127 26.16 21.75 -19.39
N LEU A 128 27.40 21.41 -19.72
CA LEU A 128 28.16 20.38 -19.01
C LEU A 128 29.40 21.05 -18.39
N ASP A 129 29.63 20.80 -17.11
CA ASP A 129 30.85 21.19 -16.43
C ASP A 129 31.70 19.95 -16.20
N PHE A 130 32.71 19.75 -17.04
CA PHE A 130 33.59 18.59 -16.96
C PHE A 130 34.62 18.69 -15.82
N ASP A 131 34.83 19.87 -15.27
CA ASP A 131 35.79 20.05 -14.16
C ASP A 131 35.20 19.50 -12.85
N VAL A 132 33.87 19.47 -12.71
CA VAL A 132 33.14 18.81 -11.60
C VAL A 132 33.42 17.30 -11.56
N TYR A 133 33.59 16.64 -12.71
CA TYR A 133 33.77 15.17 -12.80
C TYR A 133 35.24 14.74 -12.97
N ARG A 134 36.19 15.68 -12.95
CA ARG A 134 37.61 15.38 -13.20
C ARG A 134 38.32 14.71 -12.01
N ASN A 135 37.73 14.67 -10.82
CA ASN A 135 38.43 14.26 -9.58
C ASN A 135 38.23 12.79 -9.13
N GLU A 136 37.87 11.86 -10.02
CA GLU A 136 37.78 10.42 -9.66
C GLU A 136 38.98 9.57 -10.13
N GLU A 137 40.00 10.16 -10.74
CA GLU A 137 41.26 9.48 -11.09
C GLU A 137 42.48 10.14 -10.42
N ALA A 138 42.67 9.86 -9.13
CA ALA A 138 43.95 10.03 -8.42
C ALA A 138 44.09 9.02 -7.27
#